data_AF-A0A6B3F663-F1
#
_entry.id   AF-A0A6B3F663-F1
#
_cell.length_a   1.000
_cell.length_b   1.000
_cell.length_c   1.000
_cell.angle_alpha   90.00
_cell.angle_beta   90.00
_cell.angle_gamma   90.00
#
_symmetry.space_group_name_H-M   'P 1'
#
loop_
_entity.id
_entity.type
_entity.pdbx_description
1 polymer ?
#
loop_
_entity_poly.entity_id
_entity_poly.type
_entity_poly.pdbx_seq_one_letter_code
_entity_poly.pdbx_strand_id
1 'polypeptide(L)'
;HTRTTEGTPRATRSAGTHSGAGSGLQGLIAATAKKDSGLAKPLAGAINHLIDGGQYAKWLAAWNLSDEAVERSEINPPGLPLSDS
;
A
#
# COMPACT_ATOMS: atom_id res chain seq x y z
N HIS A 1 -17.54 -5.67 3.16
CA HIS A 1 -18.30 -4.59 3.82
C HIS A 1 -18.42 -3.41 2.86
N THR A 2 -19.61 -3.09 2.35
CA THR A 2 -19.85 -1.99 1.41
C THR A 2 -20.31 -0.74 2.17
N ARG A 3 -19.48 0.29 2.26
CA ARG A 3 -19.87 1.59 2.81
C ARG A 3 -20.31 2.52 1.68
N THR A 4 -21.62 2.67 1.52
CA THR A 4 -22.25 3.62 0.59
C THR A 4 -22.22 5.01 1.22
N THR A 5 -21.61 6.00 0.56
CA THR A 5 -21.71 7.40 0.96
C THR A 5 -23.05 7.94 0.46
N GLU A 6 -24.07 7.95 1.32
CA GLU A 6 -25.36 8.60 1.03
C GLU A 6 -25.19 10.13 1.00
N GLY A 7 -25.67 10.79 -0.05
CA GLY A 7 -25.95 12.23 0.02
C GLY A 7 -25.60 13.11 -1.20
N THR A 8 -25.04 12.59 -2.30
CA THR A 8 -24.78 13.39 -3.51
C THR A 8 -25.49 12.82 -4.74
N PRO A 9 -25.95 13.67 -5.69
CA PRO A 9 -26.64 13.22 -6.91
C PRO A 9 -25.75 12.39 -7.85
N ARG A 10 -24.48 12.17 -7.49
CA ARG A 10 -23.50 11.37 -8.22
C ARG A 10 -22.91 10.31 -7.27
N ALA A 11 -23.70 9.27 -7.03
CA ALA A 11 -23.28 8.12 -6.25
C ALA A 11 -22.00 7.50 -6.86
N THR A 12 -20.88 7.64 -6.18
CA THR A 12 -19.62 7.03 -6.60
C THR A 12 -19.48 5.71 -5.86
N ARG A 13 -19.53 4.59 -6.59
CA ARG A 13 -19.31 3.25 -6.06
C ARG A 13 -17.84 2.90 -6.30
N SER A 14 -17.14 2.42 -5.28
CA SER A 14 -15.82 1.79 -5.49
C SER A 14 -16.00 0.58 -6.42
N ALA A 15 -15.36 0.59 -7.58
CA ALA A 15 -15.56 -0.43 -8.63
C ALA A 15 -14.87 -1.78 -8.34
N GLY A 16 -14.24 -1.89 -7.16
CA GLY A 16 -13.46 -3.04 -6.73
C GLY A 16 -12.03 -2.63 -6.36
N THR A 17 -11.38 -3.44 -5.54
CA THR A 17 -9.94 -3.36 -5.28
C THR A 17 -9.24 -4.23 -6.32
N HIS A 18 -8.48 -3.61 -7.23
CA HIS A 18 -7.64 -4.34 -8.17
C HIS A 18 -6.18 -4.15 -7.77
N SER A 19 -5.56 -5.21 -7.27
CA SER A 19 -4.14 -5.20 -6.96
C SER A 19 -3.30 -5.03 -8.23
N GLY A 20 -2.28 -4.18 -8.19
CA GLY A 20 -1.33 -3.99 -9.30
C GLY A 20 -0.47 -5.24 -9.64
N ALA A 21 -0.58 -6.31 -8.85
CA ALA A 21 0.12 -7.58 -9.03
C ALA A 21 -0.77 -8.73 -9.57
N GLY A 22 -2.03 -8.45 -9.94
CA GLY A 22 -2.99 -9.47 -10.38
C GLY A 22 -3.93 -9.96 -9.27
N SER A 23 -4.80 -10.91 -9.59
CA SER A 23 -5.93 -11.34 -8.74
C SER A 23 -5.55 -12.16 -7.51
N GLY A 24 -4.28 -12.55 -7.36
CA GLY A 24 -3.81 -13.44 -6.28
C GLY A 24 -2.79 -12.84 -5.31
N LEU A 25 -2.20 -11.68 -5.61
CA LEU A 25 -1.14 -11.08 -4.80
C LEU A 25 -1.34 -9.58 -4.67
N GLN A 26 -1.08 -9.02 -3.48
CA GLN A 26 -1.03 -7.59 -3.25
C GLN A 26 0.22 -7.00 -3.92
N GLY A 27 0.04 -6.06 -4.85
CA GLY A 27 1.14 -5.32 -5.46
C GLY A 27 1.75 -4.39 -4.43
N LEU A 28 2.88 -4.79 -3.87
CA LEU A 28 3.62 -3.95 -2.94
C LEU A 28 4.10 -2.70 -3.69
N ILE A 29 3.61 -1.54 -3.28
CA ILE A 29 4.08 -0.25 -3.80
C ILE A 29 5.42 0.08 -3.15
N ALA A 30 6.47 0.20 -3.97
CA ALA A 30 7.83 0.42 -3.50
C ALA A 30 8.25 1.89 -3.62
N ALA A 31 8.87 2.43 -2.58
CA ALA A 31 9.68 3.64 -2.70
C ALA A 31 11.09 3.26 -3.19
N THR A 32 11.51 3.82 -4.32
CA THR A 32 12.78 3.47 -4.96
C THR A 32 13.87 4.49 -4.66
N ALA A 33 15.08 4.00 -4.41
CA ALA A 33 16.27 4.83 -4.25
C ALA A 33 17.38 4.33 -5.19
N LYS A 34 18.25 5.25 -5.64
CA LYS A 34 19.41 4.87 -6.46
C LYS A 34 20.25 3.83 -5.74
N LYS A 35 20.68 2.79 -6.46
CA LYS A 35 21.59 1.77 -5.94
C LYS A 35 22.84 2.43 -5.34
N ASP A 36 23.26 1.94 -4.18
CA ASP A 36 24.42 2.43 -3.42
C ASP A 36 24.31 3.89 -2.90
N SER A 37 23.10 4.46 -2.89
CA SER A 37 22.85 5.79 -2.27
C SER A 37 22.88 5.80 -0.74
N GLY A 38 22.85 4.62 -0.11
CA GLY A 38 22.67 4.48 1.33
C GLY A 38 21.25 4.82 1.83
N LEU A 39 20.32 5.21 0.95
CA LEU A 39 19.00 5.70 1.35
C LEU A 39 17.96 4.60 1.61
N ALA A 40 18.18 3.36 1.14
CA ALA A 40 17.21 2.28 1.30
C ALA A 40 16.90 1.97 2.78
N LYS A 41 17.94 1.88 3.61
CA LYS A 41 17.81 1.62 5.07
C LYS A 41 17.10 2.75 5.83
N PRO A 42 17.54 4.01 5.75
CA PRO A 42 16.87 5.10 6.45
C PRO A 42 15.44 5.34 5.95
N LEU A 43 15.17 5.11 4.66
CA LEU A 43 13.82 5.23 4.12
C LEU A 43 12.87 4.17 4.70
N ALA A 44 13.28 2.90 4.72
CA ALA A 44 12.49 1.83 5.35
C ALA A 44 12.28 2.11 6.85
N GLY A 45 13.32 2.59 7.56
CA GLY A 45 13.22 2.98 8.96
C GLY A 45 12.22 4.12 9.20
N ALA A 46 12.24 5.16 8.37
CA ALA A 46 11.30 6.28 8.46
C ALA A 46 9.85 5.83 8.20
N ILE A 47 9.64 4.95 7.22
CA ILE A 47 8.30 4.40 6.94
C ILE A 47 7.82 3.55 8.12
N ASN A 48 8.66 2.66 8.65
CA ASN A 48 8.32 1.85 9.82
C ASN A 48 7.97 2.72 11.04
N HIS A 49 8.69 3.82 11.25
CA HIS A 49 8.34 4.77 12.31
C HIS A 49 6.93 5.38 12.14
N LEU A 50 6.53 5.71 10.90
CA LEU A 50 5.19 6.23 10.60
C LEU A 50 4.10 5.16 10.73
N ILE A 51 4.43 3.89 10.45
CA ILE A 51 3.58 2.73 10.69
C ILE A 51 3.35 2.57 12.19
N ASP A 52 4.42 2.48 12.97
CA ASP A 52 4.38 2.32 14.43
C ASP A 52 3.65 3.49 15.12
N GLY A 53 3.85 4.70 14.60
CA GLY A 53 3.15 5.91 15.08
C GLY A 53 1.69 5.99 14.67
N GLY A 54 1.21 5.12 13.78
CA GLY A 54 -0.16 5.14 13.26
C GLY A 54 -0.48 6.30 12.31
N GLN A 55 0.51 7.12 11.93
CA GLN A 55 0.32 8.17 10.91
C GLN A 55 0.05 7.53 9.54
N TYR A 56 0.73 6.43 9.23
CA TYR A 56 0.52 5.66 8.01
C TYR A 56 -0.93 5.23 7.85
N ALA A 57 -1.52 4.61 8.88
CA ALA A 57 -2.91 4.17 8.86
C ALA A 57 -3.90 5.35 8.69
N LYS A 58 -3.64 6.50 9.33
CA LYS A 58 -4.46 7.71 9.17
C LYS A 58 -4.46 8.21 7.72
N TRP A 59 -3.30 8.19 7.06
CA TRP A 59 -3.20 8.59 5.66
C TRP A 59 -3.93 7.60 4.75
N LEU A 60 -3.72 6.30 4.92
CA LEU A 60 -4.44 5.30 4.13
C LEU A 60 -5.96 5.42 4.28
N ALA A 61 -6.46 5.70 5.48
CA ALA A 61 -7.89 5.94 5.71
C ALA A 61 -8.39 7.19 4.98
N ALA A 62 -7.61 8.28 4.96
CA ALA A 62 -7.98 9.51 4.27
C ALA A 62 -8.09 9.31 2.74
N TRP A 63 -7.28 8.41 2.17
CA TRP A 63 -7.27 8.10 0.75
C TRP A 63 -8.10 6.85 0.37
N ASN A 64 -8.79 6.23 1.34
CA ASN A 64 -9.54 4.99 1.15
C ASN A 64 -8.67 3.82 0.59
N LEU A 65 -7.41 3.74 1.05
CA LEU A 65 -6.40 2.73 0.69
C LEU A 65 -6.08 1.80 1.87
N SER A 66 -6.97 1.67 2.84
CA SER A 66 -6.71 0.85 4.04
C SER A 66 -6.50 -0.63 3.72
N ASP A 67 -7.11 -1.11 2.63
CA ASP A 67 -6.95 -2.49 2.12
C ASP A 67 -5.56 -2.73 1.47
N GLU A 68 -4.75 -1.67 1.31
CA GLU A 68 -3.39 -1.72 0.77
C GLU A 68 -2.30 -1.50 1.84
N ALA A 69 -2.70 -1.49 3.11
CA ALA A 69 -1.77 -1.34 4.22
C ALA A 69 -0.80 -2.53 4.31
N VAL A 70 0.48 -2.22 4.47
CA VAL A 70 1.49 -3.20 4.88
C VAL A 70 1.79 -3.05 6.37
N GLU A 71 2.04 -4.17 7.05
CA GLU A 71 2.43 -4.17 8.47
C GLU A 71 3.86 -3.64 8.67
N ARG A 72 4.73 -3.81 7.67
CA ARG A 72 6.13 -3.39 7.75
C ARG A 72 6.68 -3.01 6.37
N SER A 73 7.50 -1.98 6.33
CA SER A 73 8.32 -1.62 5.19
C SER A 73 9.57 -2.51 5.14
N GLU A 74 9.70 -3.27 4.05
CA GLU A 74 10.82 -4.18 3.80
C GLU A 74 11.74 -3.65 2.71
N ILE A 75 13.04 -3.94 2.82
CA ILE A 75 14.03 -3.54 1.81
C ILE A 75 14.23 -4.71 0.85
N ASN A 76 13.88 -4.51 -0.42
CA ASN A 76 14.01 -5.51 -1.48
C ASN A 76 13.47 -6.91 -1.06
N PRO A 77 12.19 -7.00 -0.64
CA PRO A 77 11.57 -8.30 -0.40
C PRO A 77 11.58 -9.12 -1.69
N PRO A 78 11.55 -10.47 -1.60
CA PRO A 78 11.42 -11.31 -2.79
C PRO A 78 10.23 -10.82 -3.62
N GLY A 79 10.48 -10.58 -4.91
CA GLY A 79 9.47 -10.06 -5.83
C GLY A 79 8.31 -11.03 -6.03
N LEU A 80 7.30 -10.60 -6.77
CA LEU A 80 6.17 -11.46 -7.14
C LEU A 80 6.68 -12.75 -7.80
N PRO A 81 6.13 -13.92 -7.43
CA PRO A 81 6.48 -15.17 -8.09
C PRO A 81 6.25 -15.05 -9.60
N LEU A 82 7.20 -15.52 -10.39
CA LEU A 82 7.17 -15.45 -11.87
C LEU A 82 6.14 -16.40 -12.50
N SER A 83 5.48 -17.24 -11.70
CA SER A 83 4.55 -18.25 -12.16
C SER A 83 3.34 -18.35 -11.23
N ASP A 84 2.15 -18.08 -11.76
CA ASP A 84 0.92 -18.70 -11.29
C ASP A 84 0.95 -20.16 -11.76
N SER A 85 1.15 -21.12 -10.85
CA SER A 85 1.01 -22.55 -11.15
C SER A 85 0.13 -23.21 -10.10
#